data_AF-A0A536DHQ2-F1
#
_entry.id   AF-A0A536DHQ2-F1
#
_cell.length_a   1.000
_cell.length_b   1.000
_cell.length_c   1.000
_cell.angle_alpha   90.00
_cell.angle_beta   90.00
_cell.angle_gamma   90.00
#
_symmetry.space_group_name_H-M   'P 1'
#
loop_
_entity.id
_entity.type
_entity.pdbx_description
1 polymer ?
#
loop_
_entity_poly.entity_id
_entity_poly.type
_entity_poly.pdbx_seq_one_letter_code
_entity_poly.pdbx_strand_id
1 'polypeptide(L)'
;KVGLYDMREGSATRGQAEAHYLGTGNNIVLRIPIGVAHGYKTVGTGPSLLVNFPTEEYNANDPDEHRIPWDSPDIPFNWEIEFK
;
A
#
# COMPACT_ATOMS: atom_id res chain seq x y z
N LYS A 1 3.06 8.66 -2.15
CA LYS A 1 3.86 7.61 -1.48
C LYS A 1 2.94 6.43 -1.22
N VAL A 2 3.27 5.24 -1.71
CA VAL A 2 2.57 3.98 -1.43
C VAL A 2 3.47 3.16 -0.52
N GLY A 3 2.93 2.67 0.59
CA GLY A 3 3.60 1.74 1.49
C GLY A 3 3.07 0.34 1.29
N LEU A 4 3.98 -0.64 1.28
CA LEU A 4 3.69 -2.06 1.23
C LEU A 4 4.34 -2.75 2.43
N TYR A 5 3.64 -3.71 3.04
CA TYR A 5 4.14 -4.51 4.14
C TYR A 5 3.76 -5.98 3.95
N ASP A 6 4.78 -6.85 3.93
CA ASP A 6 4.58 -8.26 3.66
C ASP A 6 4.17 -9.03 4.91
N MET A 7 2.89 -9.41 4.99
CA MET A 7 2.36 -10.21 6.11
C MET A 7 2.27 -11.70 5.79
N ARG A 8 2.68 -12.13 4.59
CA ARG A 8 2.48 -13.49 4.11
C ARG A 8 3.31 -14.47 4.92
N GLU A 9 2.66 -15.46 5.51
CA GLU A 9 3.34 -16.54 6.20
C GLU A 9 4.24 -17.33 5.22
N GLY A 10 5.44 -17.69 5.66
CA GLY A 10 6.43 -18.38 4.83
C GLY A 10 7.14 -17.52 3.78
N SER A 11 6.78 -16.24 3.62
CA SER A 11 7.50 -15.33 2.74
C SER A 11 8.91 -15.02 3.26
N ALA A 12 9.90 -15.05 2.37
CA ALA A 12 11.28 -14.65 2.69
C ALA A 12 11.40 -13.17 3.05
N THR A 13 10.42 -12.35 2.66
CA THR A 13 10.35 -10.91 2.96
C THR A 13 9.28 -10.58 4.00
N ARG A 14 8.72 -11.57 4.71
CA ARG A 14 7.73 -11.34 5.77
C ARG A 14 8.28 -10.34 6.79
N GLY A 15 7.47 -9.35 7.13
CA GLY A 15 7.83 -8.28 8.06
C GLY A 15 8.66 -7.15 7.44
N GLN A 16 8.95 -7.20 6.14
CA GLN A 16 9.60 -6.10 5.45
C GLN A 16 8.58 -5.08 4.96
N ALA A 17 8.93 -3.80 5.11
CA ALA A 17 8.15 -2.69 4.62
C ALA A 17 8.92 -1.95 3.51
N GLU A 18 8.23 -1.56 2.44
CA GLU A 18 8.83 -0.81 1.33
C GLU A 18 7.93 0.32 0.85
N ALA A 19 8.56 1.37 0.32
CA ALA A 19 7.88 2.58 -0.15
C ALA A 19 8.14 2.84 -1.64
N HIS A 20 7.07 3.18 -2.37
CA HIS A 20 7.13 3.58 -3.77
C HIS A 20 6.51 4.97 -3.96
N TYR A 21 7.13 5.80 -4.81
CA TYR A 21 6.61 7.13 -5.13
C TYR A 21 5.99 7.12 -6.52
N LEU A 22 4.67 7.02 -6.58
CA LEU A 22 3.89 7.03 -7.82
C LEU A 22 3.43 8.47 -8.11
N GLY A 23 3.37 8.82 -9.39
CA GLY A 23 2.76 10.08 -9.83
C GLY A 23 3.31 10.58 -11.15
N THR A 24 3.02 11.84 -11.47
CA THR A 24 3.50 12.51 -12.67
C THR A 24 5.03 12.46 -12.76
N GLY A 25 5.55 11.98 -13.89
CA GLY A 25 6.99 11.79 -14.08
C GLY A 25 7.54 10.47 -13.54
N ASN A 26 6.74 9.68 -12.82
CA ASN A 26 7.07 8.32 -12.38
C ASN A 26 5.84 7.40 -12.49
N ASN A 27 5.50 7.06 -13.74
CA ASN A 27 4.33 6.26 -14.09
C ASN A 27 4.58 4.78 -13.77
N ILE A 28 4.24 4.37 -12.55
CA ILE A 28 4.39 3.00 -12.06
C ILE A 28 3.01 2.39 -11.83
N VAL A 29 2.84 1.14 -12.26
CA VAL A 29 1.74 0.27 -11.81
C VAL A 29 2.31 -0.70 -10.80
N LEU A 30 1.73 -0.72 -9.60
CA LEU A 30 2.10 -1.69 -8.56
C LEU A 30 1.16 -2.89 -8.62
N ARG A 31 1.74 -4.10 -8.63
CA ARG A 31 1.01 -5.35 -8.43
C ARG A 31 1.20 -5.79 -6.99
N ILE A 32 0.12 -5.83 -6.23
CA ILE A 32 0.14 -6.15 -4.79
C ILE A 32 -0.40 -7.58 -4.61
N PRO A 33 0.42 -8.53 -4.14
CA PRO A 33 -0.05 -9.90 -3.86
C PRO A 33 -1.02 -9.96 -2.67
N ILE A 34 -1.87 -10.98 -2.66
CA ILE A 34 -2.72 -11.31 -1.50
C ILE A 34 -1.85 -11.50 -0.24
N GLY A 35 -2.29 -10.92 0.88
CA GLY A 35 -1.57 -10.96 2.16
C GLY A 35 -0.47 -9.89 2.31
N VAL A 36 -0.33 -8.97 1.36
CA VAL A 36 0.48 -7.75 1.52
C VAL A 36 -0.43 -6.61 1.93
N ALA A 37 -0.19 -6.05 3.13
CA ALA A 37 -0.86 -4.84 3.55
C ALA A 37 -0.33 -3.66 2.73
N HIS A 38 -1.22 -2.74 2.34
CA HIS A 38 -0.84 -1.59 1.55
C HIS A 38 -1.63 -0.34 1.95
N GLY A 39 -1.04 0.83 1.72
CA GLY A 39 -1.68 2.11 1.95
C GLY A 39 -0.98 3.21 1.17
N TYR A 40 -1.57 4.40 1.11
CA TYR A 40 -1.00 5.52 0.37
C TYR A 40 -1.18 6.86 1.09
N LYS A 41 -0.23 7.76 0.84
CA LYS A 41 -0.25 9.17 1.22
C LYS A 41 -0.08 10.01 -0.04
N THR A 42 -1.00 10.95 -0.25
CA THR A 42 -0.87 11.99 -1.26
C THR A 42 0.23 12.97 -0.83
N VAL A 43 1.23 13.17 -1.68
CA VAL A 43 2.43 13.98 -1.36
C VAL A 43 2.62 15.19 -2.27
N GLY A 44 1.87 15.25 -3.38
CA GLY A 44 1.88 16.40 -4.29
C GLY A 44 1.03 17.56 -3.78
N THR A 45 1.22 18.73 -4.37
CA THR A 45 0.45 19.95 -4.06
C THR A 45 -0.93 19.99 -4.73
N GLY A 46 -1.15 19.16 -5.77
CA GLY A 46 -2.43 19.03 -6.46
C GLY A 46 -3.17 17.74 -6.09
N PRO A 47 -4.44 17.61 -6.53
CA PRO A 47 -5.20 16.36 -6.38
C PRO A 47 -4.46 15.17 -6.98
N SER A 48 -4.59 14.00 -6.33
CA SER A 48 -4.05 12.74 -6.83
C SER A 48 -5.19 11.86 -7.36
N LEU A 49 -4.96 11.21 -8.50
CA LEU A 49 -5.83 10.16 -9.01
C LEU A 49 -5.20 8.81 -8.67
N LEU A 50 -5.96 7.96 -7.98
CA LEU A 50 -5.62 6.56 -7.74
C LEU A 50 -6.59 5.68 -8.53
N VAL A 51 -6.05 4.74 -9.29
CA VAL A 51 -6.85 3.74 -10.01
C VAL A 51 -6.48 2.38 -9.45
N ASN A 52 -7.46 1.70 -8.86
CA ASN A 52 -7.31 0.35 -8.33
C ASN A 52 -7.94 -0.67 -9.29
N PHE A 53 -7.28 -1.81 -9.47
CA PHE A 53 -7.74 -2.94 -10.25
C PHE A 53 -7.85 -4.15 -9.31
N PRO A 54 -8.96 -4.30 -8.57
CA PRO A 54 -9.14 -5.45 -7.70
C PRO A 54 -9.25 -6.72 -8.54
N THR A 55 -8.81 -7.85 -7.99
CA THR A 55 -8.89 -9.16 -8.65
C THR A 55 -10.31 -9.73 -8.63
N GLU A 56 -11.10 -9.36 -7.64
CA GLU A 56 -12.46 -9.84 -7.42
C GLU A 56 -13.39 -8.64 -7.11
N GLU A 57 -14.69 -8.83 -7.28
CA GLU A 57 -15.69 -7.82 -6.92
C GLU A 57 -15.89 -7.76 -5.41
N TYR A 58 -16.12 -6.56 -4.87
CA TYR A 58 -16.38 -6.38 -3.44
C TYR A 58 -17.73 -6.99 -3.02
N ASN A 59 -17.71 -7.83 -1.98
CA ASN A 59 -18.90 -8.41 -1.37
C ASN A 59 -19.16 -7.81 0.02
N ALA A 60 -20.22 -6.99 0.16
CA ALA A 60 -20.54 -6.35 1.43
C ALA A 60 -20.99 -7.31 2.54
N ASN A 61 -21.49 -8.51 2.21
CA ASN A 61 -21.92 -9.51 3.20
C ASN A 61 -20.75 -10.35 3.72
N ASP A 62 -19.64 -10.38 2.98
CA ASP A 62 -18.42 -11.11 3.32
C ASP A 62 -17.20 -10.31 2.79
N PRO A 63 -16.84 -9.20 3.45
CA PRO A 63 -15.80 -8.31 2.97
C PRO A 63 -14.41 -8.95 3.11
N ASP A 64 -13.65 -8.97 2.03
CA ASP A 64 -12.25 -9.42 1.96
C ASP A 64 -11.24 -8.29 2.29
N GLU A 65 -11.73 -7.05 2.42
CA GLU A 65 -10.92 -5.90 2.82
C GLU A 65 -10.70 -5.87 4.34
N HIS A 66 -9.53 -6.32 4.79
CA HIS A 66 -9.08 -6.11 6.16
C HIS A 66 -8.38 -4.76 6.32
N ARG A 67 -8.69 -4.04 7.41
CA ARG A 67 -8.14 -2.71 7.69
C ARG A 67 -7.22 -2.71 8.89
N ILE A 68 -6.13 -1.99 8.76
CA ILE A 68 -5.15 -1.73 9.83
C ILE A 68 -5.06 -0.21 9.98
N PRO A 69 -5.04 0.35 11.21
CA PRO A 69 -4.76 1.77 11.41
C PRO A 69 -3.48 2.16 10.69
N TRP A 70 -3.49 3.30 9.99
CA TRP A 70 -2.35 3.71 9.16
C TRP A 70 -1.06 3.92 9.98
N ASP A 71 -1.20 4.25 11.27
CA ASP A 71 -0.16 4.48 12.26
C ASP A 71 0.04 3.30 13.23
N SER A 72 -0.46 2.11 12.87
CA SER A 72 -0.31 0.92 13.72
C SER A 72 1.17 0.64 14.01
N PRO A 73 1.55 0.42 15.28
CA PRO A 73 2.93 0.09 15.65
C PRO A 73 3.39 -1.27 15.11
N ASP A 74 2.47 -2.13 14.67
CA ASP A 74 2.77 -3.45 14.12
C ASP A 74 3.37 -3.40 12.71
N ILE A 75 3.26 -2.26 12.03
CA ILE A 75 3.81 -2.04 10.70
C ILE A 75 4.86 -0.91 10.79
N PRO A 76 6.16 -1.22 10.72
CA PRO A 76 7.24 -0.25 10.87
C PRO A 76 7.45 0.59 9.59
N PHE A 77 6.39 1.19 9.07
CA PHE A 77 6.42 1.99 7.85
C PHE A 77 6.56 3.49 8.16
N ASN A 78 7.56 4.13 7.57
CA ASN A 78 7.75 5.57 7.69
C ASN A 78 6.85 6.33 6.70
N TRP A 79 5.86 7.09 7.21
CA TRP A 79 4.97 7.91 6.39
C TRP A 79 5.49 9.32 6.06
N GLU A 80 6.66 9.69 6.56
CA GLU A 80 7.28 10.97 6.23
C GLU A 80 7.71 11.04 4.77
N ILE A 81 7.74 12.26 4.23
CA ILE A 81 8.20 12.48 2.85
C ILE A 81 9.73 12.47 2.88
N GLU A 82 10.33 11.55 2.16
CA GLU A 82 11.78 11.42 2.05
C GLU A 82 12.21 11.94 0.69
N PHE A 83 13.01 13.00 0.68
CA PHE A 83 13.66 13.51 -0.52
C PHE A 83 14.96 12.71 -0.70
N LYS A 84 15.04 11.91 -1.78
CA LYS A 84 16.24 11.16 -2.16
C LYS A 84 16.84 11.74 -3.43
#